data_AF-A0A954ZFQ1-F1
#
_entry.id   AF-A0A954ZFQ1-F1
#
_cell.length_a   1.000
_cell.length_b   1.000
_cell.length_c   1.000
_cell.angle_alpha   90.00
_cell.angle_beta   90.00
_cell.angle_gamma   90.00
#
_symmetry.space_group_name_H-M   'P 1'
#
loop_
_entity.id
_entity.type
_entity.pdbx_description
1 polymer ?
#
loop_
_entity_poly.entity_id
_entity_poly.type
_entity_poly.pdbx_seq_one_letter_code
_entity_poly.pdbx_strand_id
1 'polypeptide(L)'
;GPITQWSAHGRLITELLRLTIGGETRNDDAASGARQVSHLGFHDLSGQLRAALEQYAGVRLIPFSLIGLLAAGYILLIGPADYFVLRHFRRMSWTWLTFPLIIGLFCAISIYLATQWKGREVRVNQVDLVDYDLHRGLIRGTTWCHLFSPRDATYDVSLTVRQDQLPEAETDRARAEMILSWHGLPGGDFGGMDTELSTGAELEPYRLMYTATHMAFGPRILQTQIERVPLPIWSSRAFQGRWTRKAPDGLGMDIQATPAAYLEGRVHNPFPFRIHGAKLLFGRWYYSLGELDAHETFDLDASRPESLRNWLTRKELIDGRDISTPWDRASLDVPRIMEMLMFYDYAGGYTYTELNHRFQPWLDMSNHLANGRAILLARTDQQLTDTSLNGELPSDDAMQRWTFVRVVCPVASTRDGSVE
;
A
#
# COMPACT_ATOMS: atom_id res chain seq x y z
N GLY A 1 -45.63 26.25 15.59
CA GLY A 1 -45.58 24.77 15.59
C GLY A 1 -44.18 24.32 15.95
N PRO A 2 -43.94 23.04 16.33
CA PRO A 2 -42.66 22.57 16.87
C PRO A 2 -41.44 22.75 15.93
N ILE A 3 -41.68 23.08 14.65
CA ILE A 3 -40.63 23.38 13.66
C ILE A 3 -40.09 24.82 13.79
N THR A 4 -40.84 25.77 14.36
CA THR A 4 -40.42 27.18 14.45
C THR A 4 -39.44 27.47 15.60
N GLN A 5 -39.21 26.51 16.50
CA GLN A 5 -38.24 26.62 17.60
C GLN A 5 -36.92 25.89 17.31
N TRP A 6 -36.77 25.30 16.12
CA TRP A 6 -35.58 24.53 15.78
C TRP A 6 -34.45 25.45 15.30
N SER A 7 -33.50 25.72 16.19
CA SER A 7 -32.34 26.59 15.94
C SER A 7 -31.41 26.10 14.81
N ALA A 8 -31.52 24.84 14.37
CA ALA A 8 -30.72 24.27 13.29
C ALA A 8 -31.40 24.33 11.91
N HIS A 9 -32.63 24.83 11.81
CA HIS A 9 -33.37 24.92 10.54
C HIS A 9 -32.63 25.77 9.49
N GLY A 10 -31.96 26.85 9.92
CA GLY A 10 -31.15 27.68 9.03
C GLY A 10 -29.95 26.94 8.43
N ARG A 11 -29.29 26.07 9.19
CA ARG A 11 -28.17 25.24 8.69
C ARG A 11 -28.64 24.19 7.70
N LEU A 12 -29.78 23.56 7.97
CA LEU A 12 -30.37 22.55 7.07
C LEU A 12 -30.79 23.18 5.74
N ILE A 13 -31.41 24.36 5.77
CA ILE A 13 -31.76 25.10 4.55
C ILE A 13 -30.50 25.57 3.81
N THR A 14 -29.44 25.96 4.53
CA THR A 14 -28.17 26.37 3.91
C THR A 14 -27.50 25.19 3.20
N GLU A 15 -27.53 23.99 3.79
CA GLU A 15 -27.01 22.78 3.13
C GLU A 15 -27.89 22.32 1.96
N LEU A 16 -29.21 22.35 2.12
CA LEU A 16 -30.13 22.03 1.02
C LEU A 16 -30.00 23.01 -0.15
N LEU A 17 -29.88 24.32 0.11
CA LEU A 17 -29.63 25.33 -0.92
C LEU A 17 -28.24 25.17 -1.56
N ARG A 18 -27.21 24.79 -0.81
CA ARG A 18 -25.89 24.45 -1.39
C ARG A 18 -25.96 23.23 -2.32
N LEU A 19 -26.74 22.22 -1.94
CA LEU A 19 -26.99 21.02 -2.74
C LEU A 19 -27.83 21.30 -4.00
N THR A 20 -28.70 22.33 -3.99
CA THR A 20 -29.62 22.61 -5.12
C THR A 20 -29.19 23.76 -6.02
N ILE A 21 -28.43 24.74 -5.50
CA ILE A 21 -28.04 25.95 -6.24
C ILE A 21 -26.56 25.91 -6.64
N GLY A 22 -25.78 24.95 -6.14
CA GLY A 22 -24.35 24.79 -6.45
C GLY A 22 -24.02 24.33 -7.88
N GLY A 23 -24.98 24.33 -8.81
CA GLY A 23 -24.76 24.08 -10.22
C GLY A 23 -25.01 25.36 -11.01
N GLU A 24 -23.99 26.20 -11.17
CA GLU A 24 -23.62 26.83 -12.45
C GLU A 24 -22.50 27.89 -12.29
N THR A 25 -21.43 27.70 -13.08
CA THR A 25 -20.46 28.68 -13.59
C THR A 25 -19.33 29.22 -12.69
N ARG A 26 -18.26 28.44 -12.51
CA ARG A 26 -16.86 28.87 -12.80
C ARG A 26 -15.83 27.73 -12.64
N ASN A 27 -15.19 27.36 -13.76
CA ASN A 27 -13.99 26.51 -13.91
C ASN A 27 -14.05 25.13 -13.22
N ASP A 28 -14.73 24.18 -13.88
CA ASP A 28 -15.03 22.84 -13.36
C ASP A 28 -14.02 21.72 -13.68
N ASP A 29 -12.84 22.01 -14.24
CA ASP A 29 -11.87 20.94 -14.53
C ASP A 29 -11.04 20.52 -13.30
N ALA A 30 -10.82 21.42 -12.33
CA ALA A 30 -10.06 21.11 -11.11
C ALA A 30 -10.93 20.56 -9.94
N ALA A 31 -12.23 20.89 -9.92
CA ALA A 31 -13.14 20.51 -8.84
C ALA A 31 -13.76 19.11 -9.04
N SER A 32 -13.82 18.63 -10.28
CA SER A 32 -14.29 17.29 -10.64
C SER A 32 -13.36 16.21 -10.09
N GLY A 33 -12.03 16.44 -10.15
CA GLY A 33 -11.04 15.56 -9.54
C GLY A 33 -11.18 15.51 -8.02
N ALA A 34 -11.26 16.66 -7.35
CA ALA A 34 -11.38 16.75 -5.90
C ALA A 34 -12.66 16.07 -5.33
N ARG A 35 -13.80 16.14 -6.04
CA ARG A 35 -15.05 15.41 -5.65
C ARG A 35 -14.97 13.90 -5.87
N GLN A 36 -14.13 13.42 -6.77
CA GLN A 36 -13.92 11.98 -6.97
C GLN A 36 -13.01 11.38 -5.91
N VAL A 37 -12.05 12.17 -5.39
CA VAL A 37 -11.17 11.76 -4.27
C VAL A 37 -11.94 11.54 -2.96
N SER A 38 -12.98 12.34 -2.70
CA SER A 38 -13.81 12.17 -1.49
C SER A 38 -14.61 10.86 -1.44
N HIS A 39 -14.75 10.14 -2.55
CA HIS A 39 -15.40 8.81 -2.56
C HIS A 39 -14.44 7.66 -2.20
N LEU A 40 -13.12 7.87 -2.26
CA LEU A 40 -12.12 6.84 -1.97
C LEU A 40 -11.58 6.89 -0.53
N GLY A 41 -11.79 8.01 0.19
CA GLY A 41 -11.40 8.16 1.60
C GLY A 41 -9.89 8.36 1.82
N PHE A 42 -9.16 8.86 0.82
CA PHE A 42 -7.75 9.25 0.95
C PHE A 42 -7.35 10.33 -0.05
N HIS A 43 -6.40 11.21 0.32
CA HIS A 43 -5.89 12.30 -0.52
C HIS A 43 -4.37 12.23 -0.79
N ASP A 44 -3.75 11.09 -0.48
CA ASP A 44 -2.30 10.86 -0.56
C ASP A 44 -2.00 9.46 -1.13
N LEU A 45 -0.87 9.30 -1.82
CA LEU A 45 -0.43 8.00 -2.37
C LEU A 45 -0.23 6.92 -1.29
N SER A 46 0.14 7.29 -0.06
CA SER A 46 0.20 6.35 1.07
C SER A 46 -1.17 5.77 1.40
N GLY A 47 -2.24 6.56 1.28
CA GLY A 47 -3.62 6.10 1.42
C GLY A 47 -4.05 5.19 0.28
N GLN A 48 -3.64 5.51 -0.97
CA GLN A 48 -3.88 4.62 -2.11
C GLN A 48 -3.18 3.27 -1.95
N LEU A 49 -1.91 3.27 -1.53
CA LEU A 49 -1.17 2.04 -1.21
C LEU A 49 -1.88 1.24 -0.13
N ARG A 50 -2.34 1.90 0.93
CA ARG A 50 -3.12 1.25 1.99
C ARG A 50 -4.38 0.61 1.46
N ALA A 51 -5.17 1.32 0.64
CA ALA A 51 -6.39 0.79 0.04
C ALA A 51 -6.11 -0.43 -0.85
N ALA A 52 -4.98 -0.43 -1.56
CA ALA A 52 -4.54 -1.57 -2.37
C ALA A 52 -4.12 -2.76 -1.51
N LEU A 53 -3.41 -2.52 -0.40
CA LEU A 53 -2.98 -3.57 0.53
C LEU A 53 -4.11 -4.13 1.38
N GLU A 54 -5.24 -3.45 1.51
CA GLU A 54 -6.46 -3.97 2.15
C GLU A 54 -7.31 -4.86 1.23
N GLN A 55 -6.87 -5.12 -0.01
CA GLN A 55 -7.49 -6.11 -0.89
C GLN A 55 -6.92 -7.51 -0.65
N TYR A 56 -7.54 -8.27 0.25
CA TYR A 56 -7.06 -9.61 0.60
C TYR A 56 -7.60 -10.69 -0.35
N ALA A 57 -6.72 -11.58 -0.81
CA ALA A 57 -7.11 -12.76 -1.58
C ALA A 57 -8.19 -13.58 -0.86
N GLY A 58 -9.29 -13.85 -1.56
CA GLY A 58 -10.41 -14.64 -1.04
C GLY A 58 -11.37 -13.89 -0.09
N VAL A 59 -11.08 -12.63 0.26
CA VAL A 59 -11.98 -11.79 1.06
C VAL A 59 -12.70 -10.82 0.13
N ARG A 60 -14.03 -10.93 0.04
CA ARG A 60 -14.84 -10.02 -0.78
C ARG A 60 -15.62 -9.05 0.07
N LEU A 61 -15.73 -7.80 -0.38
CA LEU A 61 -16.72 -6.88 0.15
C LEU A 61 -18.11 -7.30 -0.33
N ILE A 62 -19.07 -7.33 0.59
CA ILE A 62 -20.47 -7.55 0.23
C ILE A 62 -20.96 -6.27 -0.45
N PRO A 63 -21.39 -6.31 -1.72
CA PRO A 63 -21.85 -5.12 -2.40
C PRO A 63 -23.11 -4.61 -1.71
N PHE A 64 -23.17 -3.29 -1.51
CA PHE A 64 -24.28 -2.66 -0.78
C PHE A 64 -25.65 -2.95 -1.43
N SER A 65 -25.69 -3.10 -2.75
CA SER A 65 -26.89 -3.48 -3.50
C SER A 65 -27.47 -4.83 -3.07
N LEU A 66 -26.63 -5.81 -2.72
CA LEU A 66 -27.09 -7.10 -2.24
C LEU A 66 -27.68 -6.99 -0.83
N ILE A 67 -27.09 -6.16 0.03
CA ILE A 67 -27.62 -5.89 1.37
C ILE A 67 -29.02 -5.28 1.22
N GLY A 68 -29.17 -4.30 0.32
CA GLY A 68 -30.47 -3.71 0.00
C GLY A 68 -31.48 -4.72 -0.55
N LEU A 69 -31.05 -5.61 -1.46
CA LEU A 69 -31.90 -6.67 -2.01
C LEU A 69 -32.36 -7.67 -0.93
N LEU A 70 -31.44 -8.12 -0.06
CA LEU A 70 -31.75 -9.02 1.04
C LEU A 70 -32.70 -8.37 2.05
N ALA A 71 -32.48 -7.10 2.38
CA ALA A 71 -33.36 -6.33 3.27
C ALA A 71 -34.76 -6.14 2.67
N ALA A 72 -34.86 -5.79 1.38
CA ALA A 72 -36.12 -5.69 0.68
C ALA A 72 -36.86 -7.04 0.62
N GLY A 73 -36.13 -8.12 0.32
CA GLY A 73 -36.66 -9.48 0.34
C GLY A 73 -37.17 -9.90 1.73
N TYR A 74 -36.44 -9.55 2.79
CA TYR A 74 -36.84 -9.80 4.18
C TYR A 74 -38.14 -9.05 4.56
N ILE A 75 -38.24 -7.76 4.21
CA ILE A 75 -39.46 -6.96 4.44
C ILE A 75 -40.66 -7.54 3.68
N LEU A 76 -40.44 -7.96 2.42
CA LEU A 76 -41.47 -8.60 1.61
C LEU A 76 -41.93 -9.93 2.22
N LEU A 77 -41.00 -10.69 2.80
CA LEU A 77 -41.27 -11.99 3.38
C LEU A 77 -42.10 -11.88 4.67
N ILE A 78 -41.75 -10.94 5.56
CA ILE A 78 -42.45 -10.74 6.84
C ILE A 78 -43.78 -10.02 6.69
N GLY A 79 -43.90 -9.08 5.75
CA GLY A 79 -45.13 -8.31 5.58
C GLY A 79 -46.09 -9.00 4.60
N PRO A 80 -45.99 -8.71 3.29
CA PRO A 80 -46.90 -9.24 2.29
C PRO A 80 -46.97 -10.77 2.24
N ALA A 81 -45.82 -11.45 2.13
CA ALA A 81 -45.81 -12.88 1.87
C ALA A 81 -46.41 -13.67 3.04
N ASP A 82 -45.98 -13.39 4.28
CA ASP A 82 -46.54 -14.02 5.47
C ASP A 82 -48.06 -13.77 5.59
N TYR A 83 -48.51 -12.53 5.40
CA TYR A 83 -49.92 -12.19 5.44
C TYR A 83 -50.75 -12.95 4.39
N PHE A 84 -50.32 -12.97 3.11
CA PHE A 84 -51.07 -13.62 2.04
C PHE A 84 -51.11 -15.14 2.21
N VAL A 85 -50.00 -15.76 2.61
CA VAL A 85 -49.91 -17.21 2.88
C VAL A 85 -50.85 -17.58 4.03
N LEU A 86 -50.76 -16.88 5.17
CA LEU A 86 -51.58 -17.19 6.34
C LEU A 86 -53.06 -16.88 6.13
N ARG A 87 -53.38 -15.84 5.36
CA ARG A 87 -54.75 -15.54 4.93
C ARG A 87 -55.32 -16.64 4.05
N HIS A 88 -54.51 -17.16 3.12
CA HIS A 88 -54.94 -18.26 2.24
C HIS A 88 -55.26 -19.52 3.05
N PHE A 89 -54.46 -19.85 4.06
CA PHE A 89 -54.69 -20.99 4.96
C PHE A 89 -55.71 -20.72 6.09
N ARG A 90 -56.29 -19.51 6.17
CA ARG A 90 -57.26 -19.07 7.19
C ARG A 90 -56.79 -19.28 8.64
N ARG A 91 -55.48 -19.31 8.87
CA ARG A 91 -54.87 -19.58 10.19
C ARG A 91 -53.90 -18.45 10.58
N MET A 92 -54.44 -17.26 10.83
CA MET A 92 -53.64 -16.09 11.23
C MET A 92 -52.83 -16.30 12.51
N SER A 93 -53.22 -17.21 13.40
CA SER A 93 -52.45 -17.51 14.62
C SER A 93 -51.09 -18.16 14.35
N TRP A 94 -50.83 -18.65 13.13
CA TRP A 94 -49.55 -19.24 12.77
C TRP A 94 -48.42 -18.21 12.59
N THR A 95 -48.75 -16.91 12.55
CA THR A 95 -47.78 -15.81 12.53
C THR A 95 -46.75 -15.93 13.66
N TRP A 96 -47.18 -16.40 14.83
CA TRP A 96 -46.30 -16.64 15.99
C TRP A 96 -45.21 -17.68 15.74
N LEU A 97 -45.40 -18.58 14.76
CA LEU A 97 -44.42 -19.59 14.37
C LEU A 97 -43.66 -19.19 13.09
N THR A 98 -44.36 -18.65 12.09
CA THR A 98 -43.73 -18.27 10.81
C THR A 98 -42.77 -17.11 10.98
N PHE A 99 -43.09 -16.13 11.83
CA PHE A 99 -42.22 -14.99 12.07
C PHE A 99 -40.85 -15.38 12.68
N PRO A 100 -40.77 -16.14 13.80
CA PRO A 100 -39.49 -16.64 14.30
C PRO A 100 -38.76 -17.56 13.32
N LEU A 101 -39.48 -18.39 12.55
CA LEU A 101 -38.89 -19.27 11.55
C LEU A 101 -38.21 -18.48 10.43
N ILE A 102 -38.88 -17.43 9.92
CA ILE A 102 -38.35 -16.54 8.89
C ILE A 102 -37.11 -15.81 9.39
N ILE A 103 -37.15 -15.30 10.63
CA ILE A 103 -35.98 -14.68 11.26
C ILE A 103 -34.83 -15.67 11.35
N GLY A 104 -35.08 -16.87 11.88
CA GLY A 104 -34.07 -17.91 12.01
C GLY A 104 -33.44 -18.29 10.67
N LEU A 105 -34.26 -18.47 9.63
CA LEU A 105 -33.80 -18.76 8.28
C LEU A 105 -32.95 -17.62 7.71
N PHE A 106 -33.40 -16.38 7.85
CA PHE A 106 -32.68 -15.21 7.34
C PHE A 106 -31.34 -15.02 8.05
N CYS A 107 -31.29 -15.19 9.38
CA CYS A 107 -30.06 -15.19 10.15
C CYS A 107 -29.11 -16.30 9.70
N ALA A 108 -29.61 -17.53 9.52
CA ALA A 108 -28.81 -18.66 9.06
C ALA A 108 -28.21 -18.42 7.67
N ILE A 109 -29.02 -17.93 6.71
CA ILE A 109 -28.57 -17.58 5.36
C ILE A 109 -27.52 -16.46 5.41
N SER A 110 -27.76 -15.42 6.21
CA SER A 110 -26.84 -14.29 6.34
C SER A 110 -25.48 -14.70 6.92
N ILE A 111 -25.48 -15.52 7.98
CA ILE A 111 -24.25 -16.07 8.58
C ILE A 111 -23.52 -16.97 7.58
N TYR A 112 -24.25 -17.83 6.88
CA TYR A 112 -23.67 -18.70 5.86
C TYR A 112 -23.00 -17.89 4.73
N LEU A 113 -23.69 -16.91 4.16
CA LEU A 113 -23.14 -16.04 3.11
C LEU A 113 -21.93 -15.24 3.59
N ALA A 114 -22.02 -14.65 4.79
CA ALA A 114 -20.93 -13.85 5.35
C ALA A 114 -19.66 -14.68 5.58
N THR A 115 -19.79 -15.89 6.15
CA THR A 115 -18.65 -16.78 6.40
C THR A 115 -18.02 -17.34 5.13
N GLN A 116 -18.80 -17.55 4.07
CA GLN A 116 -18.27 -17.96 2.77
C GLN A 116 -17.47 -16.84 2.08
N TRP A 117 -17.87 -15.57 2.24
CA TRP A 117 -17.28 -14.45 1.49
C TRP A 117 -16.12 -13.75 2.18
N LYS A 118 -16.07 -13.81 3.52
CA LYS A 118 -15.00 -13.20 4.31
C LYS A 118 -13.82 -14.14 4.58
N GLY A 119 -13.94 -15.41 4.19
CA GLY A 119 -12.92 -16.42 4.46
C GLY A 119 -12.83 -16.82 5.94
N ARG A 120 -12.00 -17.83 6.22
CA ARG A 120 -11.81 -18.40 7.57
C ARG A 120 -10.37 -18.33 8.07
N GLU A 121 -9.48 -17.88 7.20
CA GLU A 121 -8.04 -17.82 7.45
C GLU A 121 -7.59 -16.37 7.59
N VAL A 122 -6.56 -16.18 8.40
CA VAL A 122 -5.86 -14.91 8.52
C VAL A 122 -5.17 -14.63 7.18
N ARG A 123 -5.25 -13.39 6.70
CA ARG A 123 -4.61 -12.98 5.45
C ARG A 123 -3.62 -11.86 5.69
N VAL A 124 -2.48 -11.91 5.00
CA VAL A 124 -1.43 -10.91 5.08
C VAL A 124 -1.10 -10.40 3.69
N ASN A 125 -1.10 -9.09 3.52
CA ASN A 125 -0.60 -8.44 2.32
C ASN A 125 0.64 -7.64 2.69
N GLN A 126 1.76 -7.90 2.00
CA GLN A 126 3.05 -7.29 2.33
C GLN A 126 3.72 -6.67 1.12
N VAL A 127 4.19 -5.44 1.26
CA VAL A 127 5.12 -4.83 0.30
C VAL A 127 6.44 -4.58 0.98
N ASP A 128 7.52 -5.05 0.37
CA ASP A 128 8.89 -4.77 0.76
C ASP A 128 9.56 -3.86 -0.27
N LEU A 129 10.23 -2.82 0.20
CA LEU A 129 11.14 -2.00 -0.59
C LEU A 129 12.51 -1.99 0.07
N VAL A 130 13.52 -2.51 -0.63
CA VAL A 130 14.90 -2.55 -0.15
C VAL A 130 15.75 -1.63 -1.01
N ASP A 131 16.32 -0.60 -0.39
CA ASP A 131 17.27 0.32 -1.00
C ASP A 131 18.69 -0.07 -0.59
N TYR A 132 19.57 -0.23 -1.57
CA TYR A 132 21.00 -0.40 -1.38
C TYR A 132 21.75 0.82 -1.92
N ASP A 133 22.39 1.58 -1.03
CA ASP A 133 23.33 2.64 -1.38
C ASP A 133 24.75 2.06 -1.49
N LEU A 134 25.22 1.87 -2.72
CA LEU A 134 26.56 1.33 -3.01
C LEU A 134 27.69 2.29 -2.60
N HIS A 135 27.40 3.60 -2.51
CA HIS A 135 28.41 4.58 -2.15
C HIS A 135 28.67 4.61 -0.64
N ARG A 136 27.64 4.32 0.17
CA ARG A 136 27.71 4.35 1.64
C ARG A 136 27.81 2.97 2.30
N GLY A 137 27.71 1.88 1.53
CA GLY A 137 27.65 0.52 2.09
C GLY A 137 26.45 0.34 3.03
N LEU A 138 25.29 0.92 2.67
CA LEU A 138 24.10 0.91 3.52
C LEU A 138 22.93 0.30 2.77
N ILE A 139 22.33 -0.72 3.38
CA ILE A 139 21.04 -1.27 2.96
C ILE A 139 19.98 -0.81 3.95
N ARG A 140 18.86 -0.35 3.44
CA ARG A 140 17.67 -0.06 4.24
C ARG A 140 16.46 -0.75 3.62
N GLY A 141 15.60 -1.29 4.46
CA GLY A 141 14.33 -1.86 4.02
C GLY A 141 13.16 -1.14 4.66
N THR A 142 12.06 -1.08 3.92
CA THR A 142 10.75 -0.71 4.44
C THR A 142 9.77 -1.81 4.07
N THR A 143 8.99 -2.23 5.05
CA THR A 143 7.93 -3.23 4.92
C THR A 143 6.61 -2.58 5.28
N TRP A 144 5.60 -2.66 4.42
CA TRP A 144 4.20 -2.43 4.79
C TRP A 144 3.51 -3.77 4.90
N CYS A 145 2.96 -4.07 6.07
CA CYS A 145 2.28 -5.33 6.33
C CYS A 145 0.85 -5.05 6.78
N HIS A 146 -0.11 -5.57 6.03
CA HIS A 146 -1.54 -5.41 6.29
C HIS A 146 -2.09 -6.78 6.69
N LEU A 147 -2.65 -6.87 7.89
CA LEU A 147 -3.18 -8.08 8.50
C LEU A 147 -4.70 -8.03 8.53
N PHE A 148 -5.36 -9.07 8.02
CA PHE A 148 -6.81 -9.27 8.13
C PHE A 148 -7.13 -10.46 9.02
N SER A 149 -8.06 -10.25 9.96
CA SER A 149 -8.55 -11.30 10.83
C SER A 149 -10.00 -11.72 10.50
N PRO A 150 -10.25 -13.01 10.21
CA PRO A 150 -11.60 -13.54 10.00
C PRO A 150 -12.35 -13.81 11.31
N ARG A 151 -11.71 -13.62 12.47
CA ARG A 151 -12.23 -13.90 13.82
C ARG A 151 -11.81 -12.81 14.79
N ASP A 152 -12.50 -12.73 15.92
CA ASP A 152 -12.06 -11.88 17.02
C ASP A 152 -10.85 -12.53 17.71
N ALA A 153 -9.69 -11.88 17.65
CA ALA A 153 -8.44 -12.43 18.17
C ALA A 153 -7.40 -11.34 18.46
N THR A 154 -6.43 -11.69 19.29
CA THR A 154 -5.21 -10.90 19.50
C THR A 154 -4.04 -11.52 18.74
N TYR A 155 -3.14 -10.69 18.24
CA TYR A 155 -1.97 -11.11 17.49
C TYR A 155 -0.70 -10.48 18.03
N ASP A 156 0.35 -11.30 18.16
CA ASP A 156 1.72 -10.83 18.37
C ASP A 156 2.39 -10.71 17.00
N VAL A 157 2.69 -9.49 16.58
CA VAL A 157 3.25 -9.18 15.26
C VAL A 157 4.73 -8.85 15.42
N SER A 158 5.57 -9.56 14.68
CA SER A 158 6.99 -9.22 14.58
C SER A 158 7.48 -9.32 13.14
N LEU A 159 8.47 -8.50 12.82
CA LEU A 159 9.19 -8.56 11.55
C LEU A 159 10.61 -9.07 11.81
N THR A 160 11.15 -9.85 10.87
CA THR A 160 12.53 -10.33 10.89
C THR A 160 13.16 -10.18 9.51
N VAL A 161 14.37 -9.62 9.44
CA VAL A 161 15.11 -9.48 8.17
C VAL A 161 15.77 -10.80 7.80
N ARG A 162 15.60 -11.24 6.54
CA ARG A 162 16.25 -12.43 5.98
C ARG A 162 17.69 -12.14 5.61
N GLN A 163 18.59 -12.35 6.58
CA GLN A 163 20.01 -11.99 6.44
C GLN A 163 20.71 -12.76 5.32
N ASP A 164 20.28 -14.00 5.08
CA ASP A 164 20.76 -14.91 4.03
C ASP A 164 20.47 -14.40 2.61
N GLN A 165 19.41 -13.60 2.45
CA GLN A 165 18.99 -13.06 1.17
C GLN A 165 19.66 -11.72 0.82
N LEU A 166 20.48 -11.17 1.71
CA LEU A 166 21.11 -9.88 1.49
C LEU A 166 22.62 -10.07 1.27
N PRO A 167 23.30 -9.15 0.56
CA PRO A 167 24.74 -9.24 0.32
C PRO A 167 25.53 -9.49 1.60
N GLU A 168 26.46 -10.45 1.59
CA GLU A 168 27.23 -10.85 2.78
C GLU A 168 28.00 -9.65 3.36
N ALA A 169 28.02 -9.49 4.68
CA ALA A 169 28.72 -8.37 5.34
C ALA A 169 29.85 -8.90 6.22
N GLU A 170 31.03 -8.29 6.17
CA GLU A 170 32.28 -8.77 6.78
C GLU A 170 32.30 -8.81 8.33
N THR A 171 31.24 -8.40 9.05
CA THR A 171 31.28 -8.35 10.53
C THR A 171 29.94 -8.65 11.21
N ASP A 172 29.98 -9.25 12.42
CA ASP A 172 28.84 -9.43 13.35
C ASP A 172 28.07 -8.13 13.69
N ARG A 173 28.64 -6.95 13.36
CA ARG A 173 27.96 -5.64 13.39
C ARG A 173 26.92 -5.46 12.29
N ALA A 174 26.70 -6.46 11.45
CA ALA A 174 25.74 -6.49 10.35
C ALA A 174 24.32 -6.94 10.73
N ARG A 175 23.97 -7.05 12.02
CA ARG A 175 22.55 -7.27 12.38
C ARG A 175 21.73 -6.03 12.01
N ALA A 176 20.63 -6.26 11.30
CA ALA A 176 19.71 -5.20 10.94
C ALA A 176 19.08 -4.61 12.20
N GLU A 177 19.08 -3.28 12.31
CA GLU A 177 18.28 -2.56 13.30
C GLU A 177 16.88 -2.39 12.72
N MET A 178 15.86 -2.90 13.41
CA MET A 178 14.49 -2.92 12.91
C MET A 178 13.52 -2.27 13.89
N ILE A 179 12.70 -1.37 13.36
CA ILE A 179 11.59 -0.73 14.04
C ILE A 179 10.30 -1.09 13.31
N LEU A 180 9.31 -1.55 14.06
CA LEU A 180 7.97 -1.95 13.67
C LEU A 180 6.99 -1.06 14.43
N SER A 181 6.05 -0.48 13.70
CA SER A 181 5.02 0.40 14.25
C SER A 181 3.73 0.26 13.47
N TRP A 182 2.67 0.97 13.89
CA TRP A 182 1.43 1.11 13.15
C TRP A 182 1.67 1.87 11.85
N HIS A 183 1.01 1.43 10.77
CA HIS A 183 0.86 2.25 9.57
C HIS A 183 -0.46 3.01 9.65
N GLY A 184 -0.41 4.21 10.22
CA GLY A 184 -1.58 5.09 10.33
C GLY A 184 -2.02 5.63 8.97
N LEU A 185 -3.33 5.68 8.73
CA LEU A 185 -3.88 6.38 7.57
C LEU A 185 -3.94 7.89 7.90
N PRO A 186 -3.38 8.76 7.07
CA PRO A 186 -3.49 10.20 7.28
C PRO A 186 -4.90 10.73 6.99
N GLY A 187 -5.31 11.78 7.71
CA GLY A 187 -6.60 12.44 7.53
C GLY A 187 -7.69 11.99 8.50
N GLY A 188 -8.90 12.52 8.32
CA GLY A 188 -10.07 12.30 9.19
C GLY A 188 -11.12 11.36 8.59
N ASP A 189 -10.82 10.70 7.48
CA ASP A 189 -11.67 9.66 6.90
C ASP A 189 -11.67 8.39 7.77
N PHE A 190 -12.54 7.42 7.47
CA PHE A 190 -12.64 6.19 8.27
C PHE A 190 -11.29 5.46 8.40
N GLY A 191 -10.85 5.24 9.65
CA GLY A 191 -9.54 4.65 9.94
C GLY A 191 -8.36 5.63 9.91
N GLY A 192 -8.63 6.90 9.61
CA GLY A 192 -7.69 8.01 9.63
C GLY A 192 -7.30 8.42 11.05
N MET A 193 -6.06 8.88 11.23
CA MET A 193 -5.50 9.26 12.53
C MET A 193 -6.10 10.54 13.11
N ASP A 194 -6.71 11.40 12.28
CA ASP A 194 -7.35 12.65 12.73
C ASP A 194 -8.84 12.43 13.06
N THR A 195 -9.31 11.18 13.06
CA THR A 195 -10.70 10.86 13.36
C THR A 195 -10.99 11.07 14.84
N GLU A 196 -11.82 12.06 15.15
CA GLU A 196 -12.38 12.28 16.49
C GLU A 196 -13.48 11.26 16.80
N LEU A 197 -13.16 9.96 16.76
CA LEU A 197 -14.08 8.93 17.21
C LEU A 197 -13.94 8.79 18.73
N SER A 198 -14.98 9.20 19.45
CA SER A 198 -15.11 9.05 20.91
C SER A 198 -14.98 7.57 21.29
N THR A 199 -13.81 7.16 21.79
CA THR A 199 -13.57 5.81 22.29
C THR A 199 -14.31 5.60 23.62
N GLY A 200 -15.61 5.27 23.52
CA GLY A 200 -16.40 4.72 24.63
C GLY A 200 -16.22 3.20 24.81
N ALA A 201 -15.44 2.55 23.95
CA ALA A 201 -15.07 1.14 24.07
C ALA A 201 -13.74 1.04 24.83
N GLU A 202 -13.69 0.25 25.90
CA GLU A 202 -12.44 -0.20 26.51
C GLU A 202 -11.66 -1.02 25.46
N LEU A 203 -10.70 -0.37 24.81
CA LEU A 203 -9.77 -1.07 23.92
C LEU A 203 -8.79 -1.86 24.79
N GLU A 204 -8.65 -3.17 24.54
CA GLU A 204 -7.58 -3.94 25.17
C GLU A 204 -6.22 -3.30 24.83
N PRO A 205 -5.36 -3.08 25.84
CA PRO A 205 -4.04 -2.51 25.58
C PRO A 205 -3.15 -3.53 24.86
N TYR A 206 -2.53 -3.11 23.77
CA TYR A 206 -1.40 -3.80 23.17
C TYR A 206 -0.09 -3.39 23.87
N ARG A 207 1.00 -4.13 23.64
CA ARG A 207 2.34 -3.79 24.15
C ARG A 207 3.31 -3.62 23.00
N LEU A 208 4.10 -2.55 23.04
CA LEU A 208 5.25 -2.40 22.16
C LEU A 208 6.47 -2.90 22.91
N MET A 209 7.08 -3.99 22.44
CA MET A 209 8.28 -4.56 23.01
C MET A 209 9.47 -4.29 22.11
N TYR A 210 10.64 -4.15 22.72
CA TYR A 210 11.88 -3.93 21.99
C TYR A 210 13.02 -4.72 22.63
N THR A 211 13.91 -5.23 21.79
CA THR A 211 15.19 -5.79 22.18
C THR A 211 16.26 -4.75 21.88
N ALA A 212 17.08 -4.42 22.88
CA ALA A 212 18.13 -3.42 22.73
C ALA A 212 19.46 -3.89 23.34
N THR A 213 20.56 -3.38 22.81
CA THR A 213 21.89 -3.49 23.42
C THR A 213 22.27 -2.17 24.09
N HIS A 214 22.75 -2.23 25.33
CA HIS A 214 23.23 -1.04 26.03
C HIS A 214 24.53 -0.53 25.40
N MET A 215 24.55 0.74 25.01
CA MET A 215 25.76 1.44 24.57
C MET A 215 26.04 2.65 25.49
N ALA A 216 27.26 3.20 25.39
CA ALA A 216 27.72 4.33 26.21
C ALA A 216 26.83 5.58 26.07
N PHE A 217 26.12 5.74 24.94
CA PHE A 217 25.26 6.89 24.64
C PHE A 217 23.76 6.54 24.62
N GLY A 218 23.36 5.39 25.19
CA GLY A 218 21.97 4.94 25.26
C GLY A 218 21.74 3.55 24.66
N PRO A 219 20.52 3.00 24.77
CA PRO A 219 20.17 1.72 24.19
C PRO A 219 20.09 1.80 22.66
N ARG A 220 20.75 0.87 21.97
CA ARG A 220 20.60 0.63 20.53
C ARG A 220 19.48 -0.38 20.33
N ILE A 221 18.35 0.04 19.78
CA ILE A 221 17.21 -0.85 19.48
C ILE A 221 17.59 -1.74 18.30
N LEU A 222 17.52 -3.06 18.50
CA LEU A 222 17.82 -4.05 17.48
C LEU A 222 16.55 -4.53 16.78
N GLN A 223 15.50 -4.76 17.54
CA GLN A 223 14.23 -5.27 17.03
C GLN A 223 13.09 -4.77 17.90
N THR A 224 11.93 -4.61 17.29
CA THR A 224 10.68 -4.30 17.98
C THR A 224 9.59 -5.27 17.55
N GLN A 225 8.71 -5.60 18.48
CA GLN A 225 7.53 -6.42 18.24
C GLN A 225 6.31 -5.74 18.88
N ILE A 226 5.14 -6.04 18.35
CA ILE A 226 3.89 -5.53 18.90
C ILE A 226 3.06 -6.72 19.37
N GLU A 227 2.89 -6.83 20.68
CA GLU A 227 2.16 -7.92 21.31
C GLU A 227 0.71 -7.54 21.60
N ARG A 228 -0.14 -8.56 21.56
CA ARG A 228 -1.57 -8.49 21.89
C ARG A 228 -2.32 -7.42 21.11
N VAL A 229 -2.06 -7.28 19.81
CA VAL A 229 -2.84 -6.35 18.98
C VAL A 229 -4.27 -6.88 18.83
N PRO A 230 -5.30 -6.19 19.34
CA PRO A 230 -6.68 -6.66 19.20
C PRO A 230 -7.20 -6.39 17.79
N LEU A 231 -7.63 -7.46 17.11
CA LEU A 231 -8.28 -7.40 15.80
C LEU A 231 -9.69 -8.00 15.93
N PRO A 232 -10.75 -7.16 15.85
CA PRO A 232 -12.12 -7.63 15.74
C PRO A 232 -12.36 -8.54 14.54
N ILE A 233 -13.46 -9.28 14.58
CA ILE A 233 -13.91 -10.11 13.45
C ILE A 233 -14.08 -9.28 12.17
N TRP A 234 -13.53 -9.79 11.06
CA TRP A 234 -13.59 -9.18 9.72
C TRP A 234 -13.00 -7.77 9.66
N SER A 235 -11.97 -7.52 10.47
CA SER A 235 -11.23 -6.26 10.50
C SER A 235 -9.80 -6.43 10.00
N SER A 236 -9.18 -5.31 9.65
CA SER A 236 -7.78 -5.23 9.26
C SER A 236 -6.99 -4.26 10.15
N ARG A 237 -5.69 -4.53 10.27
CA ARG A 237 -4.70 -3.61 10.86
C ARG A 237 -3.48 -3.52 9.97
N ALA A 238 -2.91 -2.33 9.89
CA ALA A 238 -1.75 -2.05 9.06
C ALA A 238 -0.55 -1.69 9.94
N PHE A 239 0.60 -2.24 9.56
CA PHE A 239 1.87 -2.08 10.23
C PHE A 239 2.94 -1.63 9.23
N GLN A 240 3.94 -0.92 9.72
CA GLN A 240 5.11 -0.51 8.96
C GLN A 240 6.37 -0.92 9.72
N GLY A 241 7.23 -1.68 9.05
CA GLY A 241 8.59 -1.97 9.44
C GLY A 241 9.58 -1.09 8.69
N ARG A 242 10.63 -0.62 9.37
CA ARG A 242 11.80 -0.02 8.76
C ARG A 242 13.04 -0.61 9.39
N TRP A 243 14.01 -0.94 8.56
CA TRP A 243 15.26 -1.47 9.05
C TRP A 243 16.45 -0.94 8.27
N THR A 244 17.60 -0.95 8.92
CA THR A 244 18.88 -0.56 8.30
C THR A 244 19.96 -1.55 8.66
N ARG A 245 20.87 -1.79 7.72
CA ARG A 245 21.97 -2.72 7.85
C ARG A 245 23.17 -2.20 7.08
N LYS A 246 24.37 -2.35 7.62
CA LYS A 246 25.59 -2.18 6.83
C LYS A 246 25.71 -3.29 5.79
N ALA A 247 26.35 -2.97 4.69
CA ALA A 247 26.65 -3.87 3.58
C ALA A 247 28.07 -3.58 3.08
N PRO A 248 28.68 -4.47 2.28
CA PRO A 248 30.00 -4.23 1.74
C PRO A 248 30.08 -2.91 0.98
N ASP A 249 31.16 -2.18 1.20
CA ASP A 249 31.53 -1.08 0.31
C ASP A 249 32.06 -1.69 -0.99
N GLY A 250 31.67 -1.14 -2.16
CA GLY A 250 32.39 -1.42 -3.39
C GLY A 250 31.97 -2.65 -4.21
N LEU A 251 30.72 -3.15 -4.09
CA LEU A 251 30.07 -3.87 -5.21
C LEU A 251 29.77 -2.87 -6.35
N GLY A 252 30.82 -2.28 -6.91
CA GLY A 252 30.76 -1.14 -7.81
C GLY A 252 30.23 -1.54 -9.17
N MET A 253 29.15 -0.90 -9.61
CA MET A 253 28.80 -0.86 -11.02
C MET A 253 29.84 -0.01 -11.76
N ASP A 254 30.36 -0.52 -12.87
CA ASP A 254 31.31 0.16 -13.73
C ASP A 254 30.52 0.95 -14.78
N ILE A 255 29.88 2.04 -14.34
CA ILE A 255 29.00 2.86 -15.17
C ILE A 255 29.53 4.30 -15.27
N GLN A 256 29.56 4.79 -16.51
CA GLN A 256 30.07 6.13 -16.82
C GLN A 256 29.03 6.93 -17.59
N ALA A 257 28.93 8.23 -17.28
CA ALA A 257 28.08 9.13 -18.04
C ALA A 257 28.83 9.67 -19.26
N THR A 258 28.25 9.51 -20.44
CA THR A 258 28.74 10.12 -21.68
C THR A 258 28.47 11.63 -21.70
N PRO A 259 29.13 12.41 -22.58
CA PRO A 259 28.82 13.82 -22.77
C PRO A 259 27.36 14.10 -23.17
N ALA A 260 26.69 13.12 -23.78
CA ALA A 260 25.27 13.20 -24.15
C ALA A 260 24.32 12.82 -22.99
N ALA A 261 24.85 12.57 -21.78
CA ALA A 261 24.13 12.12 -20.60
C ALA A 261 23.45 10.74 -20.77
N TYR A 262 24.02 9.88 -21.61
CA TYR A 262 23.76 8.44 -21.62
C TYR A 262 24.70 7.71 -20.66
N LEU A 263 24.39 6.46 -20.34
CA LEU A 263 25.25 5.60 -19.55
C LEU A 263 25.86 4.53 -20.44
N GLU A 264 27.15 4.27 -20.23
CA GLU A 264 27.92 3.19 -20.84
C GLU A 264 28.59 2.37 -19.73
N GLY A 265 28.98 1.13 -20.06
CA GLY A 265 29.63 0.20 -19.14
C GLY A 265 28.72 -0.90 -18.62
N ARG A 266 28.98 -1.40 -17.40
CA ARG A 266 28.44 -2.66 -16.90
C ARG A 266 27.66 -2.51 -15.60
N VAL A 267 26.44 -3.04 -15.59
CA VAL A 267 25.54 -3.09 -14.43
C VAL A 267 25.60 -4.47 -13.81
N HIS A 268 25.83 -4.54 -12.50
CA HIS A 268 25.91 -5.80 -11.75
C HIS A 268 24.70 -5.98 -10.83
N ASN A 269 24.07 -7.16 -10.81
CA ASN A 269 23.08 -7.51 -9.80
C ASN A 269 23.79 -7.81 -8.47
N PRO A 270 23.70 -6.95 -7.43
CA PRO A 270 24.45 -7.17 -6.20
C PRO A 270 23.84 -8.26 -5.30
N PHE A 271 22.66 -8.78 -5.63
CA PHE A 271 21.91 -9.70 -4.77
C PHE A 271 22.22 -11.18 -5.09
N PRO A 272 22.13 -12.07 -4.08
CA PRO A 272 22.34 -13.51 -4.25
C PRO A 272 21.12 -14.22 -4.89
N PHE A 273 20.25 -13.48 -5.56
CA PHE A 273 19.02 -13.98 -6.16
C PHE A 273 18.72 -13.28 -7.48
N ARG A 274 17.83 -13.90 -8.27
CA ARG A 274 17.33 -13.32 -9.52
C ARG A 274 16.44 -12.11 -9.26
N ILE A 275 16.68 -11.05 -10.04
CA ILE A 275 15.83 -9.87 -10.15
C ILE A 275 15.16 -9.84 -11.52
N HIS A 276 13.89 -9.46 -11.57
CA HIS A 276 13.09 -9.43 -12.78
C HIS A 276 12.58 -8.02 -13.08
N GLY A 277 12.37 -7.74 -14.37
CA GLY A 277 11.91 -6.43 -14.87
C GLY A 277 12.88 -5.28 -14.56
N ALA A 278 14.17 -5.59 -14.42
CA ALA A 278 15.23 -4.68 -14.03
C ALA A 278 15.36 -3.50 -15.01
N LYS A 279 15.47 -2.31 -14.45
CA LYS A 279 15.61 -1.04 -15.18
C LYS A 279 16.69 -0.19 -14.53
N LEU A 280 17.62 0.32 -15.33
CA LEU A 280 18.57 1.32 -14.86
C LEU A 280 18.05 2.71 -15.19
N LEU A 281 17.85 3.56 -14.19
CA LEU A 281 17.30 4.91 -14.33
C LEU A 281 18.43 5.92 -14.18
N PHE A 282 18.54 6.88 -15.10
CA PHE A 282 19.55 7.94 -15.02
C PHE A 282 19.10 9.22 -15.74
N GLY A 283 19.05 10.33 -15.00
CA GLY A 283 18.65 11.62 -15.54
C GLY A 283 17.28 11.56 -16.23
N ARG A 284 17.26 11.68 -17.57
CA ARG A 284 16.01 11.65 -18.36
C ARG A 284 15.64 10.27 -18.93
N TRP A 285 16.50 9.29 -18.74
CA TRP A 285 16.50 8.03 -19.46
C TRP A 285 16.31 6.84 -18.53
N TYR A 286 15.77 5.76 -19.07
CA TYR A 286 15.88 4.44 -18.47
C TYR A 286 16.35 3.41 -19.50
N TYR A 287 17.04 2.38 -19.02
CA TYR A 287 17.52 1.24 -19.80
C TYR A 287 16.81 -0.01 -19.29
N SER A 288 16.15 -0.74 -20.19
CA SER A 288 15.52 -2.02 -19.87
C SER A 288 16.57 -3.13 -19.86
N LEU A 289 16.84 -3.72 -18.69
CA LEU A 289 17.83 -4.80 -18.53
C LEU A 289 17.19 -6.18 -18.55
N GLY A 290 15.87 -6.27 -18.33
CA GLY A 290 15.14 -7.54 -18.35
C GLY A 290 15.26 -8.32 -17.04
N GLU A 291 15.60 -9.60 -17.13
CA GLU A 291 15.90 -10.44 -15.97
C GLU A 291 17.41 -10.52 -15.78
N LEU A 292 17.87 -10.47 -14.53
CA LEU A 292 19.27 -10.68 -14.17
C LEU A 292 19.34 -11.74 -13.07
N ASP A 293 20.04 -12.82 -13.33
CA ASP A 293 20.36 -13.86 -12.36
C ASP A 293 21.23 -13.32 -11.22
N ALA A 294 21.35 -14.10 -10.15
CA ALA A 294 22.19 -13.76 -9.00
C ALA A 294 23.62 -13.42 -9.46
N HIS A 295 24.12 -12.24 -9.08
CA HIS A 295 25.45 -11.75 -9.46
C HIS A 295 25.71 -11.62 -10.97
N GLU A 296 24.67 -11.68 -11.81
CA GLU A 296 24.81 -11.46 -13.24
C GLU A 296 25.20 -10.01 -13.55
N THR A 297 25.96 -9.83 -14.64
CA THR A 297 26.37 -8.52 -15.13
C THR A 297 25.80 -8.29 -16.52
N PHE A 298 25.23 -7.11 -16.73
CA PHE A 298 24.63 -6.69 -17.97
C PHE A 298 25.45 -5.57 -18.61
N ASP A 299 25.66 -5.66 -19.93
CA ASP A 299 26.41 -4.68 -20.72
C ASP A 299 25.46 -3.62 -21.31
N LEU A 300 25.66 -2.36 -20.93
CA LEU A 300 24.83 -1.23 -21.37
C LEU A 300 25.12 -0.78 -22.79
N ASP A 301 26.29 -1.11 -23.35
CA ASP A 301 26.76 -0.49 -24.59
C ASP A 301 25.86 -0.82 -25.80
N ALA A 302 25.16 -1.95 -25.76
CA ALA A 302 24.18 -2.36 -26.77
C ALA A 302 22.75 -1.88 -26.49
N SER A 303 22.50 -1.25 -25.34
CA SER A 303 21.16 -0.90 -24.88
C SER A 303 20.69 0.46 -25.41
N ARG A 304 19.40 0.53 -25.76
CA ARG A 304 18.77 1.77 -26.21
C ARG A 304 18.06 2.44 -25.04
N PRO A 305 18.42 3.68 -24.66
CA PRO A 305 17.71 4.40 -23.63
C PRO A 305 16.32 4.84 -24.11
N GLU A 306 15.36 4.78 -23.21
CA GLU A 306 13.99 5.26 -23.41
C GLU A 306 13.64 6.37 -22.42
N SER A 307 12.60 7.17 -22.73
CA SER A 307 12.21 8.28 -21.86
C SER A 307 11.61 7.78 -20.55
N LEU A 308 12.28 8.09 -19.44
CA LEU A 308 11.83 7.73 -18.09
C LEU A 308 10.46 8.36 -17.78
N ARG A 309 10.25 9.61 -18.21
CA ARG A 309 8.96 10.31 -18.02
C ARG A 309 7.83 9.62 -18.78
N ASN A 310 8.07 9.20 -20.03
CA ASN A 310 7.03 8.53 -20.82
C ASN A 310 6.66 7.17 -20.22
N TRP A 311 7.64 6.41 -19.72
CA TRP A 311 7.38 5.17 -18.99
C TRP A 311 6.57 5.42 -17.72
N LEU A 312 7.02 6.34 -16.85
CA LEU A 312 6.33 6.66 -15.61
C LEU A 312 4.92 7.23 -15.82
N THR A 313 4.64 7.89 -16.94
CA THR A 313 3.32 8.48 -17.23
C THR A 313 2.47 7.62 -18.17
N ARG A 314 2.96 6.43 -18.55
CA ARG A 314 2.36 5.55 -19.58
C ARG A 314 1.90 6.36 -20.79
N LYS A 315 2.82 7.16 -21.33
CA LYS A 315 2.57 8.01 -22.49
C LYS A 315 2.59 7.13 -23.74
N GLU A 316 1.46 7.11 -24.45
CA GLU A 316 1.32 6.37 -25.71
C GLU A 316 1.24 7.35 -26.89
N LEU A 317 1.77 6.91 -28.03
CA LEU A 317 1.70 7.64 -29.29
C LEU A 317 0.43 7.22 -30.01
N ILE A 318 -0.66 8.00 -29.87
CA ILE A 318 -1.95 7.73 -30.53
C ILE A 318 -2.13 8.76 -31.64
N ASP A 319 -2.25 8.31 -32.89
CA ASP A 319 -2.45 9.17 -34.08
C ASP A 319 -1.44 10.31 -34.23
N GLY A 320 -0.17 10.04 -33.90
CA GLY A 320 0.92 11.03 -33.97
C GLY A 320 0.83 12.14 -32.92
N ARG A 321 -0.10 12.03 -31.95
CA ARG A 321 -0.17 12.88 -30.76
C ARG A 321 0.24 12.10 -29.53
N ASP A 322 0.99 12.81 -28.72
CA ASP A 322 1.61 12.34 -27.50
C ASP A 322 0.64 12.52 -26.34
N ILE A 323 -0.11 11.47 -25.97
CA ILE A 323 -1.14 11.55 -24.93
C ILE A 323 -0.66 10.80 -23.69
N SER A 324 -0.56 11.53 -22.57
CA SER A 324 -0.30 10.92 -21.26
C SER A 324 -1.56 10.25 -20.75
N THR A 325 -1.44 9.01 -20.26
CA THR A 325 -2.55 8.37 -19.56
C THR A 325 -2.74 9.05 -18.20
N PRO A 326 -3.95 9.57 -17.88
CA PRO A 326 -4.23 10.13 -16.56
C PRO A 326 -4.00 9.12 -15.45
N TRP A 327 -3.59 9.58 -14.27
CA TRP A 327 -3.45 8.71 -13.12
C TRP A 327 -4.82 8.21 -12.64
N ASP A 328 -4.99 6.88 -12.59
CA ASP A 328 -6.18 6.27 -12.00
C ASP A 328 -6.03 6.14 -10.48
N ARG A 329 -6.71 7.02 -9.74
CA ARG A 329 -6.73 7.02 -8.27
C ARG A 329 -7.50 5.83 -7.67
N ALA A 330 -8.40 5.22 -8.44
CA ALA A 330 -9.17 4.06 -8.01
C ALA A 330 -8.41 2.74 -8.29
N SER A 331 -7.34 2.79 -9.08
CA SER A 331 -6.49 1.62 -9.32
C SER A 331 -5.83 1.15 -8.02
N LEU A 332 -5.85 -0.15 -7.83
CA LEU A 332 -5.27 -0.87 -6.69
C LEU A 332 -4.06 -1.72 -7.12
N ASP A 333 -3.44 -1.39 -8.26
CA ASP A 333 -2.24 -2.04 -8.77
C ASP A 333 -1.01 -1.61 -7.93
N VAL A 334 -0.63 -2.48 -6.99
CA VAL A 334 0.45 -2.23 -6.02
C VAL A 334 1.77 -1.86 -6.71
N PRO A 335 2.30 -2.62 -7.70
CA PRO A 335 3.47 -2.20 -8.46
C PRO A 335 3.40 -0.80 -9.03
N ARG A 336 2.25 -0.43 -9.60
CA ARG A 336 2.08 0.89 -10.20
C ARG A 336 2.06 2.01 -9.17
N ILE A 337 1.41 1.79 -8.02
CA ILE A 337 1.43 2.74 -6.90
C ILE A 337 2.85 2.89 -6.35
N MET A 338 3.59 1.80 -6.24
CA MET A 338 4.99 1.82 -5.77
C MET A 338 5.91 2.58 -6.72
N GLU A 339 5.77 2.46 -8.04
CA GLU A 339 6.50 3.29 -9.01
C GLU A 339 6.30 4.79 -8.74
N MET A 340 5.07 5.21 -8.47
CA MET A 340 4.78 6.62 -8.15
C MET A 340 5.34 7.02 -6.80
N LEU A 341 5.24 6.19 -5.76
CA LEU A 341 5.87 6.48 -4.46
C LEU A 341 7.39 6.62 -4.56
N MET A 342 8.03 5.88 -5.48
CA MET A 342 9.48 5.89 -5.64
C MET A 342 10.01 7.04 -6.52
N PHE A 343 9.18 7.63 -7.39
CA PHE A 343 9.56 8.65 -8.39
C PHE A 343 8.48 9.73 -8.62
N TYR A 344 7.80 10.13 -7.55
CA TYR A 344 6.63 11.01 -7.58
C TYR A 344 6.93 12.36 -8.24
N ASP A 345 7.93 13.08 -7.74
CA ASP A 345 8.29 14.40 -8.24
C ASP A 345 8.74 14.33 -9.70
N TYR A 346 9.49 13.28 -10.07
CA TYR A 346 9.92 13.06 -11.44
C TYR A 346 8.74 12.85 -12.40
N ALA A 347 7.72 12.09 -11.99
CA ALA A 347 6.52 11.85 -12.80
C ALA A 347 5.69 13.13 -13.01
N GLY A 348 5.89 14.18 -12.21
CA GLY A 348 5.12 15.43 -12.24
C GLY A 348 4.34 15.70 -10.96
N GLY A 349 4.52 14.86 -9.94
CA GLY A 349 3.93 15.00 -8.62
C GLY A 349 2.42 15.18 -8.66
N TYR A 350 1.94 16.14 -7.88
CA TYR A 350 0.50 16.39 -7.71
C TYR A 350 -0.20 16.74 -9.02
N THR A 351 0.50 17.38 -9.95
CA THR A 351 -0.08 17.76 -11.26
C THR A 351 -0.41 16.53 -12.11
N TYR A 352 0.31 15.42 -11.90
CA TYR A 352 0.06 14.16 -12.60
C TYR A 352 -0.89 13.23 -11.84
N THR A 353 -0.68 13.08 -10.53
CA THR A 353 -1.42 12.09 -9.72
C THR A 353 -2.71 12.62 -9.09
N GLU A 354 -2.84 13.95 -8.95
CA GLU A 354 -3.87 14.60 -8.14
C GLU A 354 -3.93 14.09 -6.68
N LEU A 355 -2.87 13.44 -6.21
CA LEU A 355 -2.70 12.89 -4.86
C LEU A 355 -1.40 13.43 -4.27
N ASN A 356 -1.41 13.73 -2.98
CA ASN A 356 -0.21 14.16 -2.28
C ASN A 356 0.78 13.00 -2.06
N HIS A 357 2.03 13.34 -1.76
CA HIS A 357 3.05 12.40 -1.29
C HIS A 357 3.81 12.99 -0.09
N ARG A 358 3.08 13.29 0.99
CA ARG A 358 3.61 14.08 2.12
C ARG A 358 4.07 13.25 3.30
N PHE A 359 3.50 12.05 3.47
CA PHE A 359 3.76 11.22 4.67
C PHE A 359 4.98 10.31 4.51
N GLN A 360 5.35 9.98 3.26
CA GLN A 360 6.47 9.09 2.97
C GLN A 360 7.43 9.65 1.90
N PRO A 361 7.78 10.96 1.92
CA PRO A 361 8.59 11.59 0.87
C PRO A 361 10.01 11.02 0.75
N TRP A 362 10.48 10.33 1.78
CA TRP A 362 11.77 9.65 1.82
C TRP A 362 11.83 8.42 0.88
N LEU A 363 10.69 7.98 0.35
CA LEU A 363 10.62 6.99 -0.72
C LEU A 363 11.01 7.56 -2.07
N ASP A 364 10.73 8.84 -2.32
CA ASP A 364 10.96 9.45 -3.62
C ASP A 364 12.46 9.68 -3.87
N MET A 365 13.00 8.99 -4.89
CA MET A 365 14.39 9.12 -5.32
C MET A 365 14.57 10.02 -6.55
N SER A 366 13.56 10.81 -6.93
CA SER A 366 13.63 11.78 -8.04
C SER A 366 14.84 12.72 -7.92
N ASN A 367 15.16 13.17 -6.70
CA ASN A 367 16.31 14.01 -6.44
C ASN A 367 17.66 13.30 -6.64
N HIS A 368 17.73 11.97 -6.47
CA HIS A 368 18.95 11.23 -6.77
C HIS A 368 19.24 11.25 -8.28
N LEU A 369 18.20 11.09 -9.12
CA LEU A 369 18.31 11.19 -10.58
C LEU A 369 18.73 12.59 -11.02
N ALA A 370 18.17 13.63 -10.39
CA ALA A 370 18.52 15.03 -10.68
C ALA A 370 19.98 15.37 -10.32
N ASN A 371 20.56 14.68 -9.33
CA ASN A 371 21.94 14.86 -8.86
C ASN A 371 22.94 13.89 -9.53
N GLY A 372 22.58 13.30 -10.68
CA GLY A 372 23.50 12.47 -11.46
C GLY A 372 23.81 11.11 -10.82
N ARG A 373 22.94 10.59 -9.95
CA ARG A 373 23.02 9.19 -9.50
C ARG A 373 22.19 8.30 -10.42
N ALA A 374 22.68 7.10 -10.70
CA ALA A 374 21.89 6.08 -11.37
C ALA A 374 21.18 5.22 -10.33
N ILE A 375 20.02 4.67 -10.71
CA ILE A 375 19.22 3.83 -9.83
C ILE A 375 18.81 2.58 -10.59
N LEU A 376 19.29 1.42 -10.17
CA LEU A 376 18.78 0.14 -10.64
C LEU A 376 17.50 -0.16 -9.86
N LEU A 377 16.36 -0.20 -10.55
CA LEU A 377 15.06 -0.60 -10.01
C LEU A 377 14.70 -1.98 -10.54
N ALA A 378 14.35 -2.90 -9.65
CA ALA A 378 13.86 -4.21 -10.05
C ALA A 378 12.86 -4.79 -9.03
N ARG A 379 12.27 -5.92 -9.39
CA ARG A 379 11.43 -6.72 -8.50
C ARG A 379 12.04 -8.10 -8.30
N THR A 380 11.62 -8.80 -7.26
CA THR A 380 12.04 -10.18 -7.00
C THR A 380 10.91 -10.97 -6.33
N ASP A 381 10.94 -12.29 -6.49
CA ASP A 381 10.02 -13.20 -5.81
C ASP A 381 10.53 -13.61 -4.42
N GLN A 382 11.77 -13.23 -4.09
CA GLN A 382 12.37 -13.47 -2.78
C GLN A 382 11.72 -12.61 -1.70
N GLN A 383 11.64 -13.20 -0.52
CA GLN A 383 11.19 -12.52 0.69
C GLN A 383 12.41 -11.97 1.44
N LEU A 384 12.45 -10.66 1.63
CA LEU A 384 13.57 -9.99 2.33
C LEU A 384 13.23 -9.70 3.79
N THR A 385 11.93 -9.62 4.11
CA THR A 385 11.44 -9.48 5.48
C THR A 385 10.32 -10.49 5.74
N ASP A 386 10.45 -11.23 6.83
CA ASP A 386 9.44 -12.17 7.30
C ASP A 386 8.51 -11.48 8.29
N THR A 387 7.20 -11.54 8.04
CA THR A 387 6.17 -11.20 9.03
C THR A 387 5.76 -12.48 9.74
N SER A 388 5.93 -12.51 11.07
CA SER A 388 5.39 -13.58 11.90
C SER A 388 4.19 -13.09 12.72
N LEU A 389 3.23 -13.99 12.90
CA LEU A 389 2.04 -13.82 13.71
C LEU A 389 2.08 -14.88 14.82
N ASN A 390 2.09 -14.46 16.08
CA ASN A 390 2.21 -15.35 17.24
C ASN A 390 3.47 -16.25 17.18
N GLY A 391 4.56 -15.74 16.58
CA GLY A 391 5.81 -16.47 16.39
C GLY A 391 5.84 -17.43 15.20
N GLU A 392 4.74 -17.54 14.43
CA GLU A 392 4.63 -18.41 13.26
C GLU A 392 4.57 -17.59 11.96
N LEU A 393 5.15 -18.12 10.88
CA LEU A 393 5.03 -17.52 9.56
C LEU A 393 3.66 -17.89 8.96
N PRO A 394 2.91 -16.93 8.38
CA PRO A 394 1.74 -17.23 7.57
C PRO A 394 2.09 -18.21 6.44
N SER A 395 1.14 -19.05 6.04
CA SER A 395 1.32 -19.90 4.86
C SER A 395 1.42 -19.05 3.60
N ASP A 396 2.10 -19.56 2.56
CA ASP A 396 2.25 -18.86 1.28
C ASP A 396 0.90 -18.49 0.66
N ASP A 397 -0.10 -19.38 0.75
CA ASP A 397 -1.46 -19.09 0.26
C ASP A 397 -2.16 -17.97 1.03
N ALA A 398 -1.82 -17.77 2.31
CA ALA A 398 -2.38 -16.73 3.16
C ALA A 398 -1.70 -15.37 2.95
N MET A 399 -0.60 -15.31 2.20
CA MET A 399 0.24 -14.13 2.09
C MET A 399 0.41 -13.66 0.63
N GLN A 400 -0.07 -12.46 0.32
CA GLN A 400 0.29 -11.79 -0.94
C GLN A 400 1.50 -10.88 -0.70
N ARG A 401 2.47 -10.93 -1.61
CA ARG A 401 3.71 -10.17 -1.45
C ARG A 401 4.18 -9.48 -2.72
N TRP A 402 4.81 -8.33 -2.54
CA TRP A 402 5.53 -7.62 -3.59
C TRP A 402 6.86 -7.12 -3.04
N THR A 403 7.96 -7.53 -3.66
CA THR A 403 9.31 -7.10 -3.26
C THR A 403 9.93 -6.25 -4.36
N PHE A 404 10.31 -5.03 -3.99
CA PHE A 404 11.03 -4.09 -4.83
C PHE A 404 12.44 -3.91 -4.29
N VAL A 405 13.41 -3.85 -5.19
CA VAL A 405 14.79 -3.50 -4.86
C VAL A 405 15.22 -2.28 -5.66
N ARG A 406 15.91 -1.36 -4.99
CA ARG A 406 16.56 -0.20 -5.59
C ARG A 406 18.01 -0.17 -5.22
N VAL A 407 18.89 -0.01 -6.20
CA VAL A 407 20.33 0.13 -5.96
C VAL A 407 20.74 1.52 -6.44
N VAL A 408 21.14 2.38 -5.52
CA VAL A 408 21.67 3.71 -5.83
C VAL A 408 23.15 3.55 -6.15
N CYS A 409 23.51 3.92 -7.38
CA CYS A 409 24.81 3.65 -7.96
C CYS A 409 25.56 4.96 -8.18
N PRO A 410 26.85 5.06 -7.78
CA PRO A 410 27.70 6.14 -8.25
C PRO A 410 27.88 6.04 -9.77
N VAL A 411 27.92 7.19 -10.43
CA VAL A 411 28.21 7.29 -11.86
C VAL A 411 29.48 8.10 -12.00
N ALA A 412 30.50 7.53 -12.64
CA ALA A 412 31.72 8.27 -12.91
C ALA A 412 31.45 9.31 -14.01
N SER A 413 31.98 10.52 -13.83
CA SER A 413 31.89 11.56 -14.84
C SER A 413 33.18 11.58 -15.67
N THR A 414 33.06 11.71 -16.99
CA THR A 414 34.21 11.91 -17.89
C THR A 414 35.00 13.21 -17.62
N ARG A 415 34.55 14.09 -16.71
CA ARG A 415 35.25 15.36 -16.39
C ARG A 415 36.34 15.23 -15.31
N ASP A 416 36.40 14.13 -14.57
CA ASP A 416 37.41 13.94 -13.51
C ASP A 416 38.76 13.40 -14.02
N GLY A 417 38.92 13.26 -15.35
CA GLY A 417 40.16 12.79 -15.99
C GLY A 417 41.19 13.88 -16.31
N SER A 418 41.05 15.11 -15.78
CA SER A 418 41.97 16.21 -16.09
C SER A 418 42.38 17.02 -14.85
N VAL A 419 42.87 16.34 -13.82
CA VAL A 419 43.85 16.92 -12.88
C VAL A 419 44.82 15.80 -12.52
N GLU A 420 45.92 15.72 -13.29
CA GLU A 420 47.16 15.06 -12.85
C GLU A 420 47.82 15.85 -11.71
#